data_AF-A0A0B8NRP9-F1
#
_entry.id   AF-A0A0B8NRP9-F1
#
_cell.length_a   1.000
_cell.length_b   1.000
_cell.length_c   1.000
_cell.angle_alpha   90.00
_cell.angle_beta   90.00
_cell.angle_gamma   90.00
#
_symmetry.space_group_name_H-M   'P 1'
#
loop_
_entity.id
_entity.type
_entity.pdbx_description
1 polymer ?
#
loop_
_entity_poly.entity_id
_entity_poly.type
_entity_poly.pdbx_seq_one_letter_code
_entity_poly.pdbx_strand_id
1 'polypeptide(L)' 'MRKANIYHYQLPMDSGVVLRDKKLTQREGWIVELVEDNKTGLGEVAPLPGFSIETLDQAFTETVSRLSRW' A
#
# COMPACT_ATOMS: atom_id res chain seq x y z
N MET A 1 -9.42 17.64 -14.55
CA MET A 1 -8.59 17.97 -13.36
C MET A 1 -8.08 16.67 -12.78
N ARG A 2 -6.77 16.52 -12.60
CA ARG A 2 -6.18 15.30 -12.02
C ARG A 2 -6.22 15.36 -10.50
N LYS A 3 -6.53 14.24 -9.86
CA LYS A 3 -6.49 14.09 -8.40
C LYS A 3 -5.94 12.72 -8.05
N ALA A 4 -5.02 12.68 -7.08
CA ALA A 4 -4.55 11.46 -6.46
C ALA A 4 -4.93 11.43 -4.98
N ASN A 5 -5.49 10.32 -4.49
CA ASN A 5 -5.72 10.08 -3.08
C ASN A 5 -4.93 8.84 -2.64
N ILE A 6 -4.48 8.83 -1.37
CA ILE A 6 -3.83 7.69 -0.75
C ILE A 6 -4.59 7.37 0.54
N TYR A 7 -4.99 6.11 0.71
CA TYR A 7 -5.70 5.63 1.89
C TYR A 7 -4.85 4.57 2.57
N HIS A 8 -4.48 4.77 3.84
CA HIS A 8 -3.79 3.77 4.63
C HIS A 8 -4.80 2.78 5.23
N TYR A 9 -4.49 1.48 5.18
CA TYR A 9 -5.32 0.45 5.77
C TYR A 9 -4.51 -0.49 6.66
N GLN A 10 -5.18 -1.06 7.65
CA GLN A 10 -4.70 -2.20 8.44
C GLN A 10 -5.84 -3.22 8.54
N LEU A 11 -5.61 -4.43 8.04
CA LEU A 11 -6.56 -5.54 8.10
C LEU A 11 -6.06 -6.57 9.11
N PRO A 12 -6.86 -6.96 10.12
CA PRO A 12 -6.48 -8.02 11.04
C PRO A 12 -6.36 -9.35 10.28
N MET A 13 -5.32 -10.11 10.58
CA MET A 13 -5.15 -11.48 10.06
C MET A 13 -5.69 -12.50 11.07
N ASP A 14 -6.21 -13.60 10.55
CA ASP A 14 -6.60 -14.73 11.38
C ASP A 14 -5.42 -15.27 12.19
N SER A 15 -5.74 -15.91 13.31
CA SER A 15 -4.72 -16.48 14.19
C SER A 15 -3.94 -17.58 13.47
N GLY A 16 -2.61 -17.53 13.59
CA GLY A 16 -1.72 -18.59 13.08
C GLY A 16 -1.06 -18.31 11.73
N VAL A 17 -1.29 -17.15 11.10
CA VAL A 17 -0.55 -16.77 9.88
C VAL A 17 0.91 -16.48 10.23
N VAL A 18 1.82 -17.29 9.66
CA VAL A 18 3.26 -17.18 9.84
C VAL A 18 3.94 -17.10 8.47
N LEU A 19 4.84 -16.12 8.32
CA LEU A 19 5.67 -15.88 7.14
C LEU A 19 7.14 -15.90 7.55
N ARG A 20 7.94 -16.83 7.00
CA ARG A 20 9.38 -16.98 7.31
C ARG A 20 9.67 -16.83 8.82
N ASP A 21 8.97 -17.62 9.62
CA ASP A 21 9.10 -17.69 11.09
C ASP A 21 8.63 -16.44 11.86
N LYS A 22 7.98 -15.48 11.19
CA LYS A 22 7.34 -14.32 11.83
C LYS A 22 5.83 -14.42 11.75
N LYS A 23 5.16 -14.23 12.89
CA LYS A 23 3.70 -14.13 12.95
C LYS A 23 3.26 -12.82 12.30
N LEU A 24 2.36 -12.91 11.32
CA LEU A 24 1.73 -11.75 10.71
C LEU A 24 0.35 -11.55 11.36
N THR A 25 0.22 -10.52 12.20
CA THR A 25 -1.04 -10.22 12.90
C THR A 25 -1.93 -9.24 12.13
N GLN A 26 -1.33 -8.46 11.23
CA GLN A 26 -2.04 -7.50 10.40
C GLN A 26 -1.44 -7.47 9.00
N ARG A 27 -2.31 -7.30 8.00
CA ARG A 27 -1.91 -6.90 6.65
C ARG A 27 -2.06 -5.40 6.53
N GLU A 28 -0.98 -4.74 6.13
CA GLU A 28 -0.89 -3.29 6.08
C GLU A 28 -0.40 -2.83 4.70
N GLY A 29 -0.91 -1.68 4.26
CA GLY A 29 -0.63 -1.11 2.95
C GLY A 29 -1.49 0.13 2.66
N TRP A 30 -1.46 0.58 1.41
CA TRP A 30 -2.23 1.72 0.94
C TRP A 30 -3.01 1.39 -0.32
N ILE A 31 -4.16 2.04 -0.45
CA ILE A 31 -4.90 2.14 -1.70
C ILE A 31 -4.58 3.49 -2.33
N VAL A 32 -4.19 3.48 -3.60
CA VAL A 32 -4.02 4.65 -4.43
C VAL A 32 -5.23 4.81 -5.33
N GLU A 33 -5.84 5.99 -5.33
CA GLU A 33 -6.92 6.36 -6.23
C GLU A 33 -6.45 7.49 -7.15
N LEU A 34 -6.47 7.24 -8.45
CA LEU A 34 -6.21 8.23 -9.49
C LEU A 34 -7.52 8.61 -10.17
N VAL A 35 -7.82 9.90 -10.23
CA VAL A 35 -9.00 10.44 -10.90
C VAL A 35 -8.58 11.39 -12.01
N GLU A 36 -8.98 11.11 -13.25
CA GLU A 36 -8.77 11.95 -14.42
C GLU A 36 -10.01 11.91 -15.32
N ASP A 37 -10.56 13.07 -15.68
CA ASP A 37 -11.70 13.22 -16.59
C ASP A 37 -12.88 12.27 -16.30
N ASN A 38 -13.29 12.23 -15.03
CA ASN A 38 -14.34 11.36 -14.48
C ASN A 38 -14.06 9.85 -14.59
N LYS A 39 -12.82 9.45 -14.88
CA LYS A 39 -12.37 8.06 -14.78
C LYS A 39 -11.59 7.88 -13.48
N THR A 40 -11.79 6.72 -12.86
CA THR A 40 -11.09 6.33 -11.63
C THR A 40 -10.29 5.07 -11.86
N GLY A 41 -9.01 5.11 -11.49
CA GLY A 41 -8.13 3.95 -11.40
C GLY A 41 -7.74 3.70 -9.95
N LEU A 42 -7.80 2.43 -9.53
CA LEU A 42 -7.39 2.01 -8.19
C LEU A 42 -6.17 1.08 -8.30
N GLY A 43 -5.24 1.23 -7.36
CA GLY A 43 -4.09 0.35 -7.20
C GLY A 43 -3.76 0.14 -5.74
N GLU A 44 -3.04 -0.95 -5.46
CA GLU A 44 -2.59 -1.29 -4.11
C GLU A 44 -1.08 -1.20 -4.02
N VAL A 45 -0.58 -0.65 -2.91
CA VAL A 45 0.82 -0.69 -2.52
C VAL A 45 0.89 -1.33 -1.14
N ALA A 46 1.46 -2.52 -1.05
CA ALA A 46 1.48 -3.25 0.22
C ALA A 46 2.73 -4.16 0.23
N PRO A 47 3.90 -3.67 0.65
CA PRO A 47 5.08 -4.51 0.74
C PRO A 47 4.83 -5.67 1.71
N LEU A 48 5.34 -6.85 1.39
CA LEU A 48 5.15 -8.05 2.22
C LEU A 48 6.36 -8.23 3.15
N PRO A 49 6.20 -8.15 4.49
CA PRO A 49 7.32 -8.28 5.41
C PRO A 49 8.09 -9.58 5.22
N GLY A 50 9.42 -9.47 5.06
CA GLY A 50 10.30 -10.62 4.85
C GLY A 50 10.37 -11.14 3.41
N PHE A 51 9.63 -10.54 2.47
CA PHE A 51 9.68 -10.85 1.04
C PHE A 51 10.03 -9.63 0.19
N SER A 52 9.26 -8.54 0.34
CA SER A 52 9.60 -7.26 -0.27
C SER A 52 10.94 -6.75 0.29
N ILE A 53 11.71 -6.09 -0.57
CA ILE A 53 12.97 -5.46 -0.18
C ILE A 53 12.68 -4.16 0.57
N GLU A 54 11.70 -3.40 0.07
CA GLU A 54 11.23 -2.14 0.62
C GLU A 54 10.39 -2.33 1.88
N THR A 55 10.57 -1.41 2.83
CA THR A 55 9.70 -1.31 4.01
C THR A 55 8.39 -0.61 3.66
N LEU A 56 7.43 -0.67 4.59
CA LEU A 56 6.19 0.08 4.52
C LEU A 56 6.47 1.59 4.30
N ASP A 57 7.27 2.22 5.16
CA ASP A 57 7.57 3.66 5.04
C ASP A 57 8.30 4.03 3.73
N GLN A 58 9.19 3.15 3.23
CA GLN A 58 9.87 3.35 1.95
C GLN A 58 8.88 3.31 0.78
N ALA A 59 7.97 2.33 0.78
CA ALA A 59 6.93 2.21 -0.24
C ALA A 59 5.99 3.42 -0.23
N PHE A 60 5.61 3.93 0.96
CA PHE A 60 4.80 5.15 1.08
C PHE A 60 5.54 6.37 0.52
N THR A 61 6.80 6.57 0.90
CA THR A 61 7.61 7.71 0.48
C THR A 61 7.74 7.75 -1.05
N GLU A 62 8.03 6.62 -1.68
CA GLU A 62 8.14 6.52 -3.13
C GLU A 62 6.78 6.73 -3.82
N THR A 63 5.70 6.20 -3.24
CA THR A 63 4.33 6.39 -3.75
C THR A 63 3.95 7.87 -3.77
N VAL A 64 4.16 8.59 -2.66
CA VAL A 64 3.91 10.04 -2.57
C VAL A 64 4.77 10.79 -3.59
N SER A 65 6.05 10.43 -3.72
CA SER A 65 6.97 11.06 -4.68
C SER A 65 6.48 10.91 -6.12
N ARG A 66 5.99 9.72 -6.50
CA ARG A 66 5.46 9.43 -7.84
C ARG A 66 4.15 10.15 -8.11
N LEU A 67 3.22 10.11 -7.16
CA LEU A 67 1.91 10.74 -7.31
C LEU A 67 2.01 12.26 -7.38
N SER A 68 3.01 12.85 -6.72
CA SER A 68 3.29 14.29 -6.81
C SER A 68 3.82 14.72 -8.19
N ARG A 69 4.25 13.77 -9.03
CA ARG A 69 4.79 14.02 -10.39
C ARG A 69 3.81 13.59 -11.49
N TRP A 70 2.65 13.05 -11.14
CA TRP A 70 1.61 12.58 -12.07
C TRP A 70 0.56 13.67 -12.31
#